data_AF-A0A5K0YLR5-F1
#
_entry.id   AF-A0A5K0YLR5-F1
#
_cell.length_a   1.000
_cell.length_b   1.000
_cell.length_c   1.000
_cell.angle_alpha   90.00
_cell.angle_beta   90.00
_cell.angle_gamma   90.00
#
_symmetry.space_group_name_H-M   'P 1'
#
loop_
_entity.id
_entity.type
_entity.pdbx_description
1 polymer ?
#
loop_
_entity_poly.entity_id
_entity_poly.type
_entity_poly.pdbx_seq_one_letter_code
_entity_poly.pdbx_strand_id
1 'polypeptide(L)' 'VVRGVVESIKIITRQASLRVAEYAFHYAKTHGRKKVSAIHKANIMRKTDGLFLK' A
#
# COMPACT_ATOMS: atom_id res chain seq x y z
N VAL A 1 -25.78 -11.27 1.70
CA VAL A 1 -25.07 -11.61 2.97
C VAL A 1 -25.96 -12.56 3.76
N VAL A 2 -25.42 -13.65 4.32
CA VAL A 2 -26.18 -14.65 5.10
C VAL A 2 -25.89 -14.50 6.61
N ARG A 3 -26.79 -14.99 7.46
CA ARG A 3 -26.69 -14.84 8.92
C ARG A 3 -25.37 -15.42 9.45
N GLY A 4 -24.62 -14.62 10.20
CA GLY A 4 -23.34 -15.00 10.78
C GLY A 4 -22.11 -14.78 9.89
N VAL A 5 -22.29 -14.35 8.64
CA VAL A 5 -21.17 -14.03 7.74
C VAL A 5 -20.95 -12.53 7.68
N VAL A 6 -19.70 -12.10 7.87
CA VAL A 6 -19.26 -10.72 7.72
C VAL A 6 -18.11 -10.69 6.71
N GLU A 7 -18.15 -9.71 5.81
CA GLU A 7 -17.14 -9.51 4.79
C GLU A 7 -16.62 -8.06 4.84
N SER A 8 -15.32 -7.90 4.65
CA SER A 8 -14.67 -6.61 4.46
C SER A 8 -13.96 -6.59 3.12
N ILE A 9 -14.15 -5.51 2.35
CA ILE A 9 -13.51 -5.33 1.05
C ILE A 9 -12.28 -4.42 1.22
N LYS A 10 -11.12 -4.90 0.78
CA LYS A 10 -9.89 -4.11 0.67
C LYS A 10 -9.67 -3.70 -0.78
N ILE A 11 -9.69 -2.40 -1.05
CA ILE A 11 -9.45 -1.83 -2.38
C ILE A 11 -8.10 -1.12 -2.38
N ILE A 12 -7.23 -1.49 -3.32
CA ILE A 12 -5.96 -0.84 -3.59
C ILE A 12 -5.90 -0.52 -5.08
N THR A 13 -5.47 0.69 -5.44
CA THR A 13 -5.34 1.13 -6.83
C THR A 13 -3.93 1.61 -7.10
N ARG A 14 -3.44 1.39 -8.33
CA ARG A 14 -2.08 1.81 -8.72
C ARG A 14 -1.89 3.31 -8.56
N GLN A 15 -2.88 4.10 -9.00
CA GLN A 15 -2.82 5.56 -8.94
C GLN A 15 -2.69 6.07 -7.49
N ALA A 16 -3.46 5.52 -6.54
CA ALA A 16 -3.38 5.94 -5.15
C ALA A 16 -2.05 5.51 -4.50
N SER A 17 -1.59 4.29 -4.80
CA SER A 17 -0.29 3.79 -4.32
C SER A 17 0.87 4.68 -4.78
N LEU A 18 0.91 5.03 -6.08
CA LEU A 18 1.94 5.90 -6.65
C LEU A 18 1.94 7.27 -5.99
N ARG A 19 0.78 7.89 -5.80
CA ARG A 19 0.66 9.20 -5.17
C ARG A 19 1.29 9.23 -3.76
N VAL A 20 1.05 8.18 -2.96
CA VAL A 20 1.62 8.09 -1.61
C VAL A 20 3.13 7.79 -1.66
N ALA A 21 3.57 6.92 -2.59
CA ALA A 21 4.98 6.62 -2.76
C ALA A 21 5.78 7.86 -3.19
N GLU A 22 5.29 8.61 -4.18
CA GLU A 22 5.89 9.86 -4.64
C GLU A 22 6.05 10.87 -3.50
N TYR A 23 5.00 11.07 -2.71
CA TYR A 23 5.06 11.93 -1.53
C TYR A 23 6.10 11.43 -0.51
N ALA A 24 6.12 10.13 -0.20
CA ALA A 24 7.05 9.55 0.77
C ALA A 24 8.52 9.73 0.35
N PHE A 25 8.83 9.52 -0.93
CA PHE A 25 10.17 9.74 -1.47
C PHE A 25 10.53 11.23 -1.52
N HIS A 26 9.61 12.09 -1.94
CA HIS A 26 9.82 13.53 -1.92
C HIS A 26 10.10 14.03 -0.50
N TYR A 27 9.28 13.63 0.47
CA TYR A 27 9.47 13.95 1.88
C TYR A 27 10.83 13.48 2.40
N ALA A 28 11.21 12.23 2.10
CA ALA A 28 12.50 11.70 2.52
C ALA A 28 13.66 12.53 1.95
N LYS A 29 13.59 12.89 0.67
CA LYS A 29 14.60 13.73 0.01
C LYS A 29 14.70 15.12 0.64
N THR A 30 13.57 15.79 0.88
CA THR A 30 13.56 17.16 1.42
C THR A 30 13.97 17.24 2.89
N HIS A 31 13.82 16.15 3.65
CA HIS A 31 14.16 16.09 5.07
C HIS A 31 15.45 15.29 5.35
N GLY A 32 16.28 15.05 4.34
CA GLY A 32 17.58 14.37 4.51
C GLY A 32 17.48 12.91 4.98
N ARG A 33 16.34 12.23 4.78
CA ARG A 33 16.17 10.82 5.14
C ARG A 33 16.73 9.93 4.03
N LYS A 34 17.57 8.97 4.42
CA LYS A 34 18.28 8.08 3.48
C LYS A 34 17.50 6.79 3.12
N LYS A 35 16.37 6.54 3.78
CA LYS A 35 15.61 5.29 3.63
C LYS A 35 14.12 5.54 3.68
N VAL A 36 13.40 4.92 2.75
CA VAL A 36 11.94 4.74 2.76
C VAL A 36 11.67 3.24 2.83
N SER A 37 10.79 2.82 3.72
CA SER A 37 10.38 1.41 3.85
C SER A 37 8.92 1.27 3.46
N ALA A 38 8.62 0.48 2.42
CA ALA A 38 7.25 0.10 2.10
C ALA A 38 6.83 -1.08 2.99
N ILE A 39 5.81 -0.89 3.84
CA ILE A 39 5.28 -1.93 4.72
C ILE A 39 4.10 -2.62 4.03
N HIS A 40 4.11 -3.95 3.98
CA HIS A 40 3.13 -4.74 3.24
C HIS A 40 3.00 -6.16 3.80
N LYS A 41 1.98 -6.89 3.34
CA LYS A 41 1.79 -8.33 3.54
C LYS A 41 1.52 -9.05 2.22
N ALA A 42 2.22 -8.64 1.15
CA ALA A 42 2.12 -9.19 -0.21
C ALA A 42 2.38 -10.70 -0.33
N ASN A 43 2.96 -11.35 0.69
CA ASN A 43 3.09 -12.81 0.72
C ASN A 43 1.74 -13.53 0.89
N ILE A 44 0.82 -12.95 1.67
CA ILE A 44 -0.55 -13.43 1.87
C ILE A 44 -1.52 -12.66 0.95
N MET A 45 -1.45 -11.33 0.98
CA MET A 45 -2.26 -10.43 0.16
C MET A 45 -1.62 -10.19 -1.21
N ARG A 46 -1.48 -11.27 -1.99
CA ARG A 46 -0.66 -11.30 -3.22
C ARG A 46 -1.12 -10.30 -4.31
N LYS A 47 -2.41 -10.03 -4.42
CA LYS A 47 -2.95 -9.10 -5.43
C LYS A 47 -2.95 -7.64 -4.97
N THR A 48 -3.49 -7.37 -3.78
CA THR A 48 -3.64 -6.00 -3.26
C THR A 48 -2.30 -5.42 -2.82
N ASP A 49 -1.65 -6.01 -1.84
CA ASP A 49 -0.34 -5.53 -1.37
C ASP A 49 0.76 -5.80 -2.40
N GLY A 50 0.61 -6.83 -3.23
CA GLY A 50 1.48 -7.03 -4.38
C GLY A 50 1.36 -5.92 -5.42
N LEU A 51 0.19 -5.30 -5.59
CA LEU A 51 0.04 -4.10 -6.42
C LEU A 51 0.70 -2.88 -5.76
N PHE A 52 0.57 -2.73 -4.44
CA PHE A 52 1.20 -1.61 -3.71
C PHE A 52 2.73 -1.62 -3.79
N LEU A 53 3.36 -2.79 -3.93
CA LEU A 53 4.80 -2.94 -4.05
C LEU A 53 5.40 -2.72 -5.45
N LYS A 54 4.57 -2.68 -6.49
CA LYS A 54 5.00 -2.56 -7.89
C LYS A 54 4.96 -1.11 -8.36
#